data_AF-A0AA95RZU1-F1
#
_entry.id   AF-A0AA95RZU1-F1
#
_cell.length_a   1.000
_cell.length_b   1.000
_cell.length_c   1.000
_cell.angle_alpha   90.00
_cell.angle_beta   90.00
_cell.angle_gamma   90.00
#
_symmetry.space_group_name_H-M   'P 1'
#
loop_
_entity.id
_entity.type
_entity.pdbx_description
1 polymer ?
#
loop_
_entity_poly.entity_id
_entity_poly.type
_entity_poly.pdbx_seq_one_letter_code
_entity_poly.pdbx_strand_id
1 'polypeptide(L)'
;MNVVIEIHYKSDSRALQTGNFPLRGRKSEQVALDFWKQIKKEMSYHVVLEKVIVNGDQDITQLVLELEEQKWNNSLNDNLPF
;
A
#
# COMPACT_ATOMS: atom_id res chain seq x y z
N MET A 1 -1.04 17.21 9.33
CA MET A 1 -1.96 16.12 9.72
C MET A 1 -1.23 14.81 9.58
N ASN A 2 -1.36 13.92 10.56
CA ASN A 2 -0.82 12.57 10.47
C ASN A 2 -1.96 11.61 10.13
N VAL A 3 -1.62 10.51 9.47
CA VAL A 3 -2.56 9.42 9.18
C VAL A 3 -2.02 8.13 9.74
N VAL A 4 -2.90 7.37 10.39
CA VAL A 4 -2.61 6.02 10.83
C VAL A 4 -3.05 5.09 9.73
N ILE A 5 -2.16 4.19 9.31
CA ILE A 5 -2.43 3.21 8.26
C ILE A 5 -2.28 1.83 8.88
N GLU A 6 -3.32 1.03 8.75
CA GLU A 6 -3.40 -0.34 9.23
C GLU A 6 -3.49 -1.25 8.02
N ILE A 7 -2.48 -2.10 7.84
CA ILE A 7 -2.42 -3.07 6.76
C ILE A 7 -2.55 -4.46 7.36
N HIS A 8 -3.60 -5.16 6.96
CA HIS A 8 -3.82 -6.55 7.24
C HIS A 8 -3.35 -7.35 6.03
N TYR A 9 -2.40 -8.26 6.24
CA TYR A 9 -1.90 -9.12 5.19
C TYR A 9 -1.68 -10.53 5.69
N LYS A 10 -1.75 -11.46 4.74
CA LYS A 10 -1.52 -12.87 4.98
C LYS A 10 -0.19 -13.27 4.36
N SER A 11 0.73 -13.73 5.20
CA SER A 11 1.91 -14.48 4.75
C SER A 11 1.73 -15.94 5.15
N ASP A 12 2.66 -16.49 5.94
CA ASP A 12 2.48 -17.78 6.62
C ASP A 12 1.38 -17.73 7.69
N SER A 13 1.28 -16.59 8.37
CA SER A 13 0.24 -16.26 9.36
C SER A 13 -0.45 -14.94 9.00
N ARG A 14 -1.63 -14.69 9.59
CA ARG A 14 -2.28 -13.37 9.48
C ARG A 14 -1.49 -12.36 10.30
N ALA A 15 -0.98 -11.34 9.64
CA ALA A 15 -0.22 -10.26 10.25
C ALA A 15 -0.97 -8.94 10.10
N LEU A 16 -0.83 -8.09 11.12
CA LEU A 16 -1.36 -6.74 11.14
C LEU A 16 -0.20 -5.79 11.41
N GLN A 17 -0.05 -4.80 10.55
CA GLN A 17 0.98 -3.78 10.70
C GLN A 17 0.34 -2.41 10.66
N THR A 18 0.60 -1.64 11.71
CA THR A 18 0.09 -0.28 11.86
C THR A 18 1.26 0.68 11.81
N GLY A 19 1.15 1.71 10.98
CA GLY A 19 2.13 2.78 10.88
C GLY A 19 1.47 4.14 10.96
N ASN A 20 2.07 5.06 11.72
CA ASN A 20 1.65 6.45 11.75
C ASN A 20 2.56 7.28 10.84
N PHE A 21 1.99 7.88 9.81
CA PHE A 21 2.72 8.60 8.78
C PHE A 21 2.25 10.04 8.65
N PRO A 22 3.15 11.01 8.51
CA PRO A 22 2.76 12.40 8.29
C PRO A 22 2.22 12.58 6.86
N LEU A 23 1.02 13.16 6.74
CA LEU A 23 0.40 13.52 5.47
C LEU A 23 1.06 14.80 4.92
N ARG A 24 2.31 14.69 4.43
CA ARG A 24 3.11 15.79 3.86
C ARG A 24 2.65 16.21 2.45
N GLY A 25 1.35 16.48 2.29
CA GLY A 25 0.75 16.79 0.99
C GLY A 25 0.59 15.59 0.04
N ARG A 26 0.83 14.37 0.53
CA ARG A 26 0.56 13.12 -0.19
C ARG A 26 -0.81 12.57 0.18
N LYS A 27 -1.47 11.88 -0.74
CA LYS A 27 -2.74 11.18 -0.44
C LYS A 27 -2.47 10.00 0.49
N SER A 28 -3.42 9.69 1.38
CA SER A 28 -3.35 8.54 2.27
C SER A 28 -3.15 7.23 1.49
N GLU A 29 -3.78 7.10 0.32
CA GLU A 29 -3.64 5.97 -0.60
C GLU A 29 -2.18 5.75 -1.06
N GLN A 30 -1.46 6.84 -1.36
CA GLN A 30 -0.06 6.75 -1.79
C GLN A 30 0.85 6.31 -0.64
N VAL A 31 0.59 6.81 0.57
CA VAL A 31 1.36 6.45 1.76
C VAL A 31 1.10 4.99 2.13
N ALA A 32 -0.16 4.54 2.03
CA ALA A 32 -0.52 3.15 2.25
C ALA A 32 0.12 2.20 1.24
N LEU A 33 0.14 2.58 -0.04
CA LEU A 33 0.82 1.80 -1.07
C LEU A 33 2.34 1.73 -0.84
N ASP A 34 2.97 2.83 -0.43
CA ASP A 34 4.40 2.86 -0.12
C ASP A 34 4.73 1.95 1.07
N PHE A 35 3.90 2.00 2.12
CA PHE A 35 3.99 1.12 3.27
C PHE A 35 3.81 -0.35 2.84
N TRP A 36 2.80 -0.64 2.01
CA TRP A 36 2.59 -1.99 1.48
C TRP A 36 3.77 -2.52 0.67
N LYS A 37 4.40 -1.66 -0.16
CA LYS A 37 5.60 -2.01 -0.92
C LYS A 37 6.79 -2.30 -0.02
N GLN A 38 6.96 -1.56 1.08
CA GLN A 38 7.99 -1.86 2.07
C GLN A 38 7.76 -3.23 2.71
N ILE A 39 6.53 -3.54 3.10
CA ILE A 39 6.15 -4.84 3.68
C ILE A 39 6.43 -5.98 2.68
N LYS A 40 5.98 -5.84 1.42
CA LYS A 40 6.27 -6.79 0.33
C LYS A 40 7.77 -7.00 0.10
N LYS A 41 8.58 -5.96 0.29
CA LYS A 41 10.03 -6.03 0.12
C LYS A 41 10.72 -6.72 1.29
N GLU A 42 10.18 -6.55 2.50
CA GLU A 42 10.74 -7.12 3.73
C GLU A 42 10.30 -8.58 3.94
N MET A 43 9.04 -8.90 3.64
CA MET A 43 8.50 -10.26 3.65
C MET A 43 8.62 -10.88 2.25
N SER A 44 9.63 -11.73 2.06
CA SER A 44 9.94 -12.45 0.81
C SER A 44 8.68 -12.98 0.08
N TYR A 45 8.28 -12.25 -0.97
CA TYR A 45 7.36 -12.58 -2.09
C TYR A 45 5.97 -13.21 -1.82
N HIS A 46 5.66 -13.71 -0.63
CA HIS A 46 4.42 -14.42 -0.31
C HIS A 46 3.58 -13.63 0.70
N VAL A 47 3.31 -12.35 0.44
CA VAL A 47 2.35 -11.55 1.22
C VAL A 47 1.16 -11.15 0.37
N VAL A 48 -0.04 -11.51 0.83
CA VAL A 48 -1.32 -11.17 0.21
C VAL A 48 -1.98 -10.09 1.03
N LEU A 49 -2.31 -8.96 0.38
CA LEU A 49 -3.06 -7.88 1.00
C LEU A 49 -4.48 -8.37 1.31
N GLU A 50 -4.91 -8.34 2.57
CA GLU A 50 -6.30 -8.61 2.95
C GLU A 50 -7.10 -7.32 3.11
N LYS A 51 -6.55 -6.33 3.81
CA LYS A 51 -7.28 -5.09 4.13
C LYS A 51 -6.35 -3.91 4.40
N VAL A 52 -6.77 -2.71 4.02
CA VAL A 52 -6.09 -1.45 4.36
C VAL A 52 -7.09 -0.46 4.94
N ILE A 53 -6.88 -0.09 6.21
CA ILE A 53 -7.68 0.90 6.91
C ILE A 53 -6.82 2.13 7.19
N VAL A 54 -7.38 3.31 6.97
CA VAL A 54 -6.76 4.60 7.29
C VAL A 54 -7.57 5.27 8.39
N ASN A 55 -6.87 5.76 9.41
CA ASN A 55 -7.42 6.42 10.59
C ASN A 55 -8.52 5.60 11.30
N GLY A 56 -8.49 4.27 11.21
CA GLY A 56 -9.46 3.36 11.83
C GLY A 56 -10.85 3.34 11.22
N ASP A 57 -11.19 4.29 10.32
CA ASP A 57 -12.55 4.47 9.82
C ASP A 57 -12.66 4.30 8.29
N GLN A 58 -11.57 4.56 7.56
CA GLN A 58 -11.59 4.61 6.10
C GLN A 58 -10.91 3.40 5.47
N ASP A 59 -11.69 2.48 4.89
CA ASP A 59 -11.15 1.40 4.07
C ASP A 59 -10.71 1.95 2.70
N ILE A 60 -9.45 1.73 2.35
CA ILE A 60 -8.88 2.15 1.06
C ILE A 60 -8.26 0.97 0.32
N THR A 61 -8.67 -0.26 0.65
CA THR A 61 -8.08 -1.47 0.10
C THR A 61 -8.15 -1.49 -1.42
N GLN A 62 -9.32 -1.16 -1.98
CA GLN A 62 -9.52 -1.07 -3.43
C GLN A 62 -8.70 0.06 -4.05
N LEU A 63 -8.66 1.22 -3.41
CA LEU A 63 -7.91 2.39 -3.88
C LEU A 63 -6.41 2.10 -3.95
N VAL A 64 -5.85 1.42 -2.95
CA VAL A 64 -4.43 1.03 -2.94
C VAL A 64 -4.13 0.02 -4.06
N LEU A 65 -5.03 -0.94 -4.29
CA LEU A 65 -4.88 -1.94 -5.36
C LEU A 65 -4.91 -1.28 -6.74
N GLU A 66 -5.88 -0.40 -6.96
CA GLU A 66 -6.04 0.34 -8.22
C GLU A 66 -4.87 1.29 -8.46
N LEU A 67 -4.38 1.96 -7.41
CA LEU A 67 -3.18 2.80 -7.46
C LEU A 67 -1.91 1.98 -7.77
N GLU A 68 -1.80 0.76 -7.25
CA GLU A 68 -0.70 -0.17 -7.56
C GLU A 68 -0.69 -0.50 -9.05
N GLU A 69 -1.85 -0.87 -9.60
CA GLU A 69 -2.03 -1.19 -11.02
C GLU A 69 -1.74 0.01 -11.93
N GLN A 70 -2.27 1.19 -11.59
CA GLN A 70 -2.01 2.43 -12.34
C GLN A 70 -0.52 2.78 -12.36
N LYS A 71 0.18 2.65 -11.22
CA LYS A 71 1.63 2.90 -11.16
C LYS A 71 2.43 1.87 -11.93
N TRP A 72 2.01 0.61 -11.90
CA TRP A 72 2.66 -0.46 -12.67
C TRP A 72 2.52 -0.22 -14.18
N ASN A 73 1.30 0.07 -14.64
CA ASN A 73 1.02 0.36 -16.05
C ASN A 73 1.76 1.61 -16.55
N ASN A 74 1.83 2.67 -15.74
CA ASN A 74 2.60 3.86 -16.11
C ASN A 74 4.11 3.58 -16.20
N SER A 75 4.65 2.74 -15.32
CA SER A 75 6.08 2.36 -15.34
C SER A 75 6.46 1.51 -16.57
N LEU A 76 5.53 0.73 -17.11
CA LEU A 76 5.74 -0.07 -18.31
C LEU A 76 5.67 0.77 -19.59
N ASN A 77 4.80 1.77 -19.65
CA ASN A 77 4.68 2.66 -20.81
C ASN A 77 5.90 3.57 -21.00
N ASP A 78 6.65 3.89 -19.94
CA ASP A 78 7.84 4.76 -20.02
C ASP A 78 9.10 4.03 -20.54
N ASN A 79 9.07 2.68 -20.63
CA ASN A 79 10.21 1.85 -21.05
C ASN A 79 10.04 1.19 -22.43
N LEU A 80 9.16 1.71 -23.28
CA LEU A 80 9.09 1.29 -24.68
C LEU A 80 9.95 2.23 -25.53
N PRO A 81 11.20 1.86 -25.89
CA PRO A 81 11.92 2.55 -26.95
C PRO A 81 11.16 2.27 -28.25
N PHE A 82 10.65 3.33 -28.87
CA PHE A 82 10.18 3.32 -30.25
C PHE A 82 11.34 3.01 -31.22
#